data_AF-A0A3A2ZR65-F1
#
_entry.id   AF-A0A3A2ZR65-F1
#
_cell.length_a   1.000
_cell.length_b   1.000
_cell.length_c   1.000
_cell.angle_alpha   90.00
_cell.angle_beta   90.00
_cell.angle_gamma   90.00
#
_symmetry.space_group_name_H-M   'P 1'
#
loop_
_entity.id
_entity.type
_entity.pdbx_description
1 polymer ?
#
loop_
_entity_poly.entity_id
_entity_poly.type
_entity_poly.pdbx_seq_one_letter_code
_entity_poly.pdbx_strand_id
1 'polypeptide(L)'
;MHALQVYQQEKLIYDNNAYTITSTYADGTLKLYTTHLTEPKGPDCRPEYIMTQLDAWAMTGNQETFLQGASAYRNARDWAKEKRDEFIRLANERHLNAQS
;
A
#
# COMPACT_ATOMS: atom_id res chain seq x y z
N MET A 1 1.15 6.32 -4.11
CA MET A 1 2.35 5.74 -3.47
C MET A 1 3.54 5.74 -4.40
N HIS A 2 3.55 4.96 -5.50
CA HIS A 2 4.68 4.91 -6.44
C HIS A 2 5.14 6.29 -6.96
N ALA A 3 4.22 7.15 -7.40
CA ALA A 3 4.54 8.50 -7.86
C ALA A 3 5.27 9.37 -6.80
N LEU A 4 4.97 9.18 -5.51
CA LEU A 4 5.70 9.87 -4.43
C LEU A 4 7.11 9.25 -4.26
N GLN A 5 7.20 7.92 -4.32
CA GLN A 5 8.45 7.19 -4.16
C GLN A 5 9.48 7.55 -5.24
N VAL A 6 9.05 7.75 -6.49
CA VAL A 6 9.93 8.08 -7.63
C VAL A 6 9.98 9.57 -7.96
N TYR A 7 9.36 10.43 -7.14
CA TYR A 7 9.33 11.87 -7.40
C TYR A 7 10.75 12.43 -7.51
N GLN A 8 11.03 13.09 -8.65
CA GLN A 8 12.34 13.66 -9.02
C GLN A 8 13.51 12.68 -8.93
N GLN A 9 13.26 11.39 -9.13
CA GLN A 9 14.33 10.41 -9.34
C GLN A 9 14.57 10.17 -10.82
N GLU A 10 15.84 10.04 -11.19
CA GLU A 10 16.24 9.74 -12.58
C GLU A 10 15.81 8.33 -13.02
N LYS A 11 15.73 7.38 -12.09
CA LYS A 11 15.35 5.99 -12.34
C LYS A 11 14.03 5.65 -11.66
N LEU A 12 13.10 5.08 -12.42
CA LEU A 12 11.88 4.49 -11.86
C LEU A 12 12.26 3.27 -11.01
N ILE A 13 11.79 3.26 -9.76
CA ILE A 13 11.98 2.13 -8.83
C ILE A 13 10.72 1.26 -8.86
N TYR A 14 10.92 -0.04 -9.10
CA TYR A 14 9.94 -1.11 -8.94
C TYR A 14 10.55 -2.13 -7.97
N ASP A 15 10.35 -1.92 -6.68
CA ASP A 15 10.96 -2.73 -5.60
C ASP A 15 10.14 -3.96 -5.22
N ASN A 16 9.02 -4.19 -5.90
CA ASN A 16 8.04 -5.25 -5.63
C ASN A 16 7.47 -5.21 -4.19
N ASN A 17 7.62 -4.11 -3.46
CA ASN A 17 7.05 -3.95 -2.13
C ASN A 17 5.63 -3.39 -2.22
N ALA A 18 4.76 -3.85 -1.30
CA ALA A 18 3.37 -3.40 -1.26
C ALA A 18 3.16 -2.34 -0.19
N TYR A 19 3.14 -1.07 -0.60
CA TYR A 19 2.89 0.08 0.29
C TYR A 19 1.42 0.50 0.38
N THR A 20 0.55 -0.20 -0.33
CA THR A 20 -0.89 0.09 -0.37
C THR A 20 -1.64 -1.11 0.17
N ILE A 21 -2.52 -0.85 1.14
CA ILE A 21 -3.42 -1.86 1.70
C ILE A 21 -4.85 -1.46 1.32
N THR A 22 -5.60 -2.41 0.79
CA THR A 22 -7.03 -2.29 0.47
C THR A 22 -7.83 -3.13 1.44
N SER A 23 -8.95 -2.61 1.91
CA SER A 23 -9.89 -3.34 2.78
C SER A 23 -11.25 -3.43 2.13
N THR A 24 -11.88 -4.61 2.22
CA THR A 24 -13.29 -4.79 1.88
C THR A 24 -14.04 -5.29 3.09
N TYR A 25 -15.24 -4.75 3.33
CA TYR A 25 -16.17 -5.29 4.31
C TYR A 25 -17.49 -5.59 3.61
N ALA A 26 -17.80 -6.88 3.46
CA ALA A 26 -19.01 -7.34 2.78
C ALA A 26 -19.48 -8.63 3.46
N ASP A 27 -20.79 -8.75 3.65
CA ASP A 27 -21.43 -9.94 4.23
C ASP A 27 -20.77 -10.39 5.56
N GLY A 28 -20.57 -9.44 6.48
CA GLY A 28 -19.93 -9.70 7.78
C GLY A 28 -18.45 -10.06 7.72
N THR A 29 -17.82 -10.08 6.55
CA THR A 29 -16.41 -10.49 6.38
C THR A 29 -15.53 -9.28 6.04
N LEU A 30 -14.51 -9.05 6.86
CA LEU A 30 -13.41 -8.14 6.55
C LEU A 30 -12.34 -8.90 5.76
N LYS A 31 -11.89 -8.36 4.63
CA LYS A 31 -10.70 -8.86 3.92
C LYS A 31 -9.70 -7.74 3.73
N LEU A 32 -8.42 -8.05 3.92
CA LEU A 32 -7.32 -7.15 3.62
C LEU A 32 -6.52 -7.67 2.43
N TYR A 33 -6.10 -6.74 1.59
CA TYR A 33 -5.28 -7.00 0.42
C TYR A 33 -4.10 -6.03 0.40
N THR A 34 -2.97 -6.49 -0.11
CA THR A 34 -1.84 -5.64 -0.46
C THR A 34 -1.74 -5.48 -1.96
N THR A 35 -1.27 -4.33 -2.41
CA THR A 35 -1.04 -4.09 -3.84
C THR A 35 0.37 -3.55 -4.04
N HIS A 36 1.12 -4.18 -4.93
CA HIS A 36 2.42 -3.69 -5.41
C HIS A 36 2.41 -3.54 -6.93
N LEU A 37 3.32 -2.69 -7.42
CA LEU A 37 3.55 -2.53 -8.85
C LEU A 37 4.71 -3.43 -9.28
N THR A 38 4.61 -3.95 -10.49
CA THR A 38 5.73 -4.62 -11.18
C THR A 38 6.19 -3.77 -12.36
N GLU A 39 7.43 -3.98 -12.78
CA GLU A 39 8.00 -3.28 -13.93
C GLU A 39 7.20 -3.57 -15.21
N PRO A 40 7.02 -2.57 -16.11
CA PRO A 40 6.44 -2.81 -17.43
C PRO A 40 7.18 -3.92 -18.21
N LYS A 41 6.42 -4.79 -18.88
CA LYS A 41 6.98 -5.88 -19.71
C LYS A 41 7.60 -5.42 -21.04
N GLY A 42 7.57 -4.12 -21.34
CA GLY A 42 8.09 -3.55 -22.58
C GLY A 42 7.96 -2.02 -22.64
N PRO A 43 8.56 -1.37 -23.66
CA PRO A 43 8.71 0.10 -23.75
C PRO A 43 7.40 0.89 -23.71
N ASP A 44 6.29 0.30 -24.19
CA ASP A 44 4.96 0.92 -24.23
C ASP A 44 3.96 0.26 -23.27
N CYS A 45 4.44 -0.67 -22.43
CA CYS A 45 3.59 -1.33 -21.44
C CYS A 45 3.40 -0.44 -20.21
N ARG A 46 2.25 -0.58 -19.55
CA ARG A 46 2.03 0.01 -18.23
C ARG A 46 2.51 -0.96 -17.13
N PRO A 47 2.89 -0.45 -15.94
CA PRO A 47 3.11 -1.30 -14.78
C PRO A 47 1.88 -2.14 -14.48
N GLU A 48 2.09 -3.42 -14.15
CA GLU A 48 1.00 -4.28 -13.67
C GLU A 48 0.85 -4.10 -12.15
N TYR A 49 -0.40 -4.16 -11.67
CA TYR A 49 -0.74 -4.09 -10.25
C TYR A 49 -1.08 -5.49 -9.78
N ILE A 50 -0.24 -6.03 -8.90
CA ILE A 50 -0.45 -7.35 -8.32
C ILE A 50 -1.10 -7.18 -6.96
N MET A 51 -2.31 -7.73 -6.82
CA MET A 51 -3.06 -7.71 -5.57
C MET A 51 -2.99 -9.08 -4.90
N THR A 52 -2.51 -9.11 -3.66
CA THR A 52 -2.39 -10.32 -2.85
C THR A 52 -3.31 -10.19 -1.65
N GLN A 53 -4.13 -11.21 -1.37
CA GLN A 53 -4.91 -11.24 -0.14
C GLN A 53 -3.97 -11.45 1.04
N LEU A 54 -4.03 -10.56 2.04
CA LEU A 54 -3.33 -10.73 3.30
C LEU A 54 -4.05 -11.73 4.19
N ASP A 55 -5.33 -11.46 4.46
CA ASP A 55 -6.16 -12.29 5.34
C ASP A 55 -7.65 -11.92 5.24
N ALA A 56 -8.50 -12.71 5.90
CA ALA A 56 -9.93 -12.49 6.03
C ALA A 56 -10.47 -12.89 7.41
N TRP A 57 -11.38 -12.08 7.96
CA TRP A 57 -11.99 -12.31 9.27
C TRP A 57 -13.52 -12.21 9.18
N ALA A 58 -14.22 -13.24 9.68
CA ALA A 58 -15.66 -13.23 9.88
C ALA A 58 -16.01 -12.38 11.12
N MET A 59 -16.27 -11.09 10.91
CA MET A 59 -16.44 -10.09 11.97
C MET A 59 -17.69 -10.30 12.81
N THR A 60 -18.69 -11.03 12.30
CA THR A 60 -19.95 -11.33 12.98
C THR A 60 -20.01 -12.75 13.56
N GLY A 61 -18.94 -13.54 13.41
CA GLY A 61 -18.92 -14.95 13.82
C GLY A 61 -18.72 -15.14 15.33
N ASN A 62 -17.67 -14.54 15.89
CA ASN A 62 -17.35 -14.62 17.30
C ASN A 62 -16.44 -13.45 17.74
N GLN A 63 -16.30 -13.29 19.07
CA GLN A 63 -15.51 -12.20 19.66
C GLN A 63 -14.02 -12.26 19.29
N GLU A 64 -13.43 -13.46 19.21
CA GLU A 64 -12.01 -13.63 18.93
C GLU A 64 -11.66 -13.15 17.50
N THR A 65 -12.39 -13.65 16.51
CA THR A 65 -12.22 -13.27 15.10
C THR A 65 -12.47 -11.78 14.88
N PHE A 66 -13.46 -11.20 15.58
CA PHE A 66 -13.70 -9.75 15.55
C PHE A 66 -12.49 -8.97 16.06
N LEU A 67 -11.95 -9.34 17.23
CA LEU A 67 -10.81 -8.64 17.83
C LEU A 67 -9.55 -8.74 16.95
N GLN A 68 -9.30 -9.89 16.35
CA GLN A 68 -8.20 -10.08 15.41
C GLN A 68 -8.37 -9.19 14.18
N GLY A 69 -9.51 -9.25 13.50
CA GLY A 69 -9.75 -8.46 12.28
C GLY A 69 -9.75 -6.95 12.54
N ALA A 70 -10.38 -6.49 13.63
CA ALA A 70 -10.40 -5.08 14.01
C ALA A 70 -8.99 -4.56 14.37
N SER A 71 -8.15 -5.40 14.98
CA SER A 71 -6.77 -5.04 15.30
C SER A 71 -5.90 -5.00 14.05
N ALA A 72 -6.01 -6.02 13.18
CA ALA A 72 -5.31 -6.05 11.91
C ALA A 72 -5.66 -4.84 11.02
N TYR A 73 -6.95 -4.48 10.94
CA TYR A 73 -7.40 -3.30 10.19
C TYR A 73 -6.80 -1.99 10.72
N ARG A 74 -6.80 -1.80 12.04
CA ARG A 74 -6.21 -0.60 12.66
C ARG A 74 -4.71 -0.52 12.40
N ASN A 75 -3.99 -1.60 12.66
CA ASN A 75 -2.54 -1.66 12.43
C ASN A 75 -2.20 -1.41 10.95
N ALA A 76 -2.98 -1.97 10.03
CA ALA A 76 -2.81 -1.74 8.60
C ALA A 76 -3.01 -0.26 8.21
N ARG A 77 -3.98 0.43 8.80
CA ARG A 77 -4.21 1.86 8.57
C ARG A 77 -3.07 2.72 9.10
N ASP A 78 -2.59 2.43 10.30
CA ASP A 78 -1.50 3.17 10.93
C ASP A 78 -0.20 3.00 10.13
N TRP A 79 0.13 1.76 9.78
CA TRP A 79 1.29 1.45 8.93
C TRP A 79 1.20 2.11 7.55
N ALA A 80 0.03 2.06 6.89
CA ALA A 80 -0.16 2.70 5.60
C ALA A 80 -0.01 4.24 5.69
N LYS A 81 -0.41 4.85 6.81
CA LYS A 81 -0.17 6.27 7.08
C LYS A 81 1.33 6.54 7.23
N GLU A 82 2.04 5.79 8.06
CA GLU A 82 3.49 5.95 8.27
C GLU A 82 4.25 5.91 6.94
N LYS A 83 3.95 4.91 6.09
CA LYS A 83 4.60 4.78 4.77
C LYS A 83 4.26 5.93 3.83
N ARG A 84 3.01 6.42 3.85
CA ARG A 84 2.62 7.59 3.05
C ARG A 84 3.34 8.85 3.52
N ASP A 85 3.39 9.08 4.83
CA ASP A 85 4.01 10.27 5.41
C ASP A 85 5.53 10.26 5.16
N GLU A 86 6.18 9.08 5.26
CA GLU A 86 7.57 8.86 4.88
C GLU A 86 7.84 9.26 3.42
N PHE A 87 7.02 8.76 2.47
CA PHE A 87 7.19 9.05 1.05
C PHE A 87 6.90 10.51 0.70
N ILE A 88 5.92 11.15 1.35
CA ILE A 88 5.66 12.58 1.18
C ILE A 88 6.88 13.39 1.64
N ARG A 89 7.44 13.07 2.82
CA ARG A 89 8.63 13.76 3.32
C ARG A 89 9.79 13.65 2.35
N LEU A 90 10.10 12.43 1.88
CA LEU A 90 11.19 12.20 0.92
C LEU A 90 10.96 12.91 -0.41
N ALA A 91 9.71 12.93 -0.91
CA ALA A 91 9.38 13.65 -2.14
C ALA A 91 9.58 15.17 -2.00
N ASN A 92 9.17 15.73 -0.86
CA ASN A 92 9.36 17.16 -0.56
C ASN A 92 10.84 17.53 -0.39
N GLU A 93 11.65 16.69 0.26
CA GLU A 93 13.10 16.90 0.38
C GLU A 93 13.76 16.96 -1.00
N ARG A 94 13.39 16.05 -1.91
CA ARG A 94 13.90 16.07 -3.30
C ARG A 94 13.46 17.34 -4.03
N HIS A 95 12.20 17.73 -3.89
CA HIS A 95 11.65 18.94 -4.50
C HIS A 95 12.50 20.17 -4.18
N LEU A 96 12.83 20.35 -2.90
CA LEU A 96 13.62 21.49 -2.43
C LEU A 96 15.07 21.43 -2.95
N ASN A 97 15.67 20.25 -2.98
CA ASN A 97 17.03 20.06 -3.50
C ASN A 97 17.13 20.36 -5.00
N ALA A 98 16.10 20.05 -5.79
CA ALA A 98 16.09 20.36 -7.23
C ALA A 98 15.83 21.84 -7.55
N GLN A 99 15.37 22.62 -6.57
CA GLN A 99 15.15 24.06 -6.69
C GLN A 99 16.34 24.90 -6.18
N SER A 100 17.29 24.26 -5.50
CA SER A 100 18.52 24.88 -4.97
C SER A 100 19.63 24.85 -6.01
#